data_AF-A0A257VPA7-F1
#
_entry.id   AF-A0A257VPA7-F1
#
_cell.length_a   1.000
_cell.length_b   1.000
_cell.length_c   1.000
_cell.angle_alpha   90.00
_cell.angle_beta   90.00
_cell.angle_gamma   90.00
#
_symmetry.space_group_name_H-M   'P 1'
#
loop_
_entity.id
_entity.type
_entity.pdbx_description
1 polymer ?
#
loop_
_entity_poly.entity_id
_entity_poly.type
_entity_poly.pdbx_seq_one_letter_code
_entity_poly.pdbx_strand_id
1 'polypeptide(L)'
;MSQVLRQGIFWIHLSEACAAQPGKLISQSLGDERIDAVADQDGKCVLVASGRLPAESIPLLVQLLRPLALKLIDERLVQGLKSDLQSAQQNALRADTLNKTLDVNRGQLQEAYQRTEIELAQRRLAERHLTAAMEVSQTIMHYSLDVIALIDSAGEVHEISNSVSSIWGYNRDEMTGRSLGEFMLPE
;
A
#
# COMPACT_ATOMS: atom_id res chain seq x y z
N MET A 1 -25.40 -43.67 50.03
CA MET A 1 -24.36 -43.42 49.00
C MET A 1 -23.69 -42.08 49.29
N SER A 2 -22.37 -42.06 49.54
CA SER A 2 -21.64 -40.84 49.90
C SER A 2 -21.75 -39.80 48.76
N GLN A 3 -21.72 -38.52 49.11
CA GLN A 3 -21.82 -37.40 48.17
C GLN A 3 -20.69 -37.44 47.12
N VAL A 4 -19.52 -37.95 47.51
CA VAL A 4 -18.34 -38.17 46.67
C VAL A 4 -18.60 -39.17 45.54
N LEU A 5 -19.28 -40.29 45.82
CA LEU A 5 -19.61 -41.30 44.80
C LEU A 5 -20.60 -40.76 43.76
N ARG A 6 -21.57 -39.92 44.18
CA ARG A 6 -22.52 -39.29 43.24
C ARG A 6 -21.84 -38.33 42.28
N GLN A 7 -20.85 -37.56 42.76
CA GLN A 7 -20.11 -36.61 41.92
C GLN A 7 -19.17 -37.33 40.93
N GLY A 8 -18.51 -38.42 41.32
CA GLY A 8 -17.68 -39.22 40.41
C GLY A 8 -18.47 -39.83 39.24
N ILE A 9 -19.67 -40.36 39.53
CA ILE A 9 -20.57 -40.94 38.53
C ILE A 9 -21.02 -39.89 37.51
N PHE A 10 -21.33 -38.67 37.96
CA PHE A 10 -21.72 -37.57 37.08
C PHE A 10 -20.68 -37.31 35.98
N TRP A 11 -19.40 -37.22 36.34
CA TRP A 11 -18.33 -36.94 35.37
C TRP A 11 -18.13 -38.05 34.34
N ILE A 12 -18.28 -39.31 34.76
CA ILE A 12 -18.19 -40.47 33.86
C ILE A 12 -19.32 -40.39 32.84
N HIS A 13 -20.57 -40.26 33.30
CA HIS A 13 -21.73 -40.17 32.41
C HIS A 13 -21.67 -38.98 31.46
N LEU A 14 -21.19 -37.82 31.93
CA LEU A 14 -21.01 -36.63 31.10
C LEU A 14 -19.98 -36.88 29.99
N SER A 15 -18.85 -37.53 30.33
CA SER A 15 -17.80 -37.86 29.36
C SER A 15 -18.27 -38.87 28.30
N GLU A 16 -18.99 -39.91 28.72
CA GLU A 16 -19.56 -40.93 27.81
C GLU A 16 -20.60 -40.32 26.88
N ALA A 17 -21.48 -39.45 27.41
CA ALA A 17 -22.46 -38.73 26.60
C ALA A 17 -21.80 -37.86 25.53
N CYS A 18 -20.69 -37.20 25.88
CA CYS A 18 -19.92 -36.37 24.95
C CYS A 18 -19.24 -37.18 23.86
N ALA A 19 -18.60 -38.29 24.24
CA ALA A 19 -17.98 -39.21 23.28
C ALA A 19 -19.00 -39.82 22.31
N ALA A 20 -20.23 -40.04 22.76
CA ALA A 20 -21.31 -40.55 21.92
C ALA A 20 -21.83 -39.54 20.87
N GLN A 21 -21.59 -38.23 21.05
CA GLN A 21 -22.06 -37.17 20.15
C GLN A 21 -20.96 -36.15 19.84
N PRO A 22 -19.95 -36.50 19.02
CA PRO A 22 -18.87 -35.58 18.65
C PRO A 22 -19.38 -34.30 18.01
N GLY A 23 -18.79 -33.16 18.38
CA GLY A 23 -19.14 -31.83 17.86
C GLY A 23 -20.41 -31.21 18.45
N LYS A 24 -21.16 -31.93 19.30
CA LYS A 24 -22.40 -31.44 19.90
C LYS A 24 -22.19 -31.02 21.35
N LEU A 25 -22.66 -29.82 21.68
CA LEU A 25 -22.60 -29.29 23.04
C LEU A 25 -23.57 -30.05 23.96
N ILE A 26 -23.06 -30.56 25.07
CA ILE A 26 -23.84 -31.24 26.12
C ILE A 26 -23.76 -30.40 27.39
N SER A 27 -24.91 -29.93 27.87
CA SER A 27 -25.02 -29.16 29.12
C SER A 27 -25.67 -30.01 30.21
N GLN A 28 -25.04 -30.09 31.39
CA GLN A 28 -25.63 -30.69 32.59
C GLN A 28 -25.35 -29.82 33.84
N SER A 29 -26.18 -29.98 34.87
CA SER A 29 -26.05 -29.24 36.13
C SER A 29 -25.46 -30.14 37.22
N LEU A 30 -24.45 -29.63 37.93
CA LEU A 30 -23.86 -30.28 39.10
C LEU A 30 -24.12 -29.38 40.32
N GLY A 31 -25.27 -29.59 40.98
CA GLY A 31 -25.77 -28.63 41.96
C GLY A 31 -26.29 -27.37 41.25
N ASP A 32 -25.85 -26.19 41.71
CA ASP A 32 -26.21 -24.89 41.09
C ASP A 32 -25.28 -24.50 39.92
N GLU A 33 -24.22 -25.27 39.70
CA GLU A 33 -23.19 -25.00 38.71
C GLU A 33 -23.52 -25.67 37.37
N ARG A 34 -23.36 -24.93 36.27
CA ARG A 34 -23.59 -25.46 34.93
C ARG A 34 -22.29 -25.94 34.31
N ILE A 35 -22.31 -27.15 33.74
CA ILE A 35 -21.17 -27.78 33.10
C ILE A 35 -21.54 -28.09 31.65
N ASP A 36 -20.79 -27.47 30.75
CA ASP A 36 -20.88 -27.69 29.32
C ASP A 36 -19.71 -28.56 28.86
N ALA A 37 -19.97 -29.49 27.96
CA ALA A 37 -19.01 -30.44 27.45
C ALA A 37 -19.14 -30.52 25.92
N VAL A 38 -18.02 -30.63 25.22
CA VAL A 38 -18.01 -30.96 23.78
C VAL A 38 -16.86 -31.88 23.47
N ALA A 39 -17.06 -32.89 22.61
CA ALA A 39 -15.99 -33.77 22.14
C ALA A 39 -15.61 -33.45 20.70
N ASP A 40 -14.32 -33.51 20.39
CA ASP A 40 -13.80 -33.59 19.02
C ASP A 40 -14.08 -34.98 18.41
N GLN A 41 -13.99 -35.11 17.08
CA GLN A 41 -14.12 -36.36 16.31
C GLN A 41 -13.13 -37.44 16.77
N ASP A 42 -12.00 -37.04 17.35
CA ASP A 42 -10.98 -37.93 17.95
C ASP A 42 -11.33 -38.39 19.38
N GLY A 43 -12.51 -38.05 19.90
CA GLY A 43 -12.96 -38.42 21.26
C GLY A 43 -12.32 -37.59 22.38
N LYS A 44 -11.52 -36.56 22.04
CA LYS A 44 -10.99 -35.59 23.02
C LYS A 44 -12.11 -34.65 23.46
N CYS A 45 -12.52 -34.79 24.72
CA CYS A 45 -13.51 -33.90 25.30
C CYS A 45 -12.89 -32.55 25.70
N VAL A 46 -13.70 -31.51 25.76
CA VAL A 46 -13.40 -30.25 26.43
C VAL A 46 -14.56 -29.99 27.37
N LEU A 47 -14.23 -29.77 28.65
CA LEU A 47 -15.21 -29.51 29.70
C LEU A 47 -15.06 -28.07 30.16
N VAL A 48 -16.16 -27.34 30.17
CA VAL A 48 -16.26 -25.96 30.62
C VAL A 48 -17.27 -25.94 31.77
N ALA A 49 -16.78 -25.73 32.99
CA ALA A 49 -17.65 -25.45 34.13
C ALA A 49 -17.79 -23.94 34.27
N SER A 50 -19.02 -23.44 34.17
CA SER A 50 -19.33 -22.03 34.38
C SER A 50 -19.79 -21.79 35.82
N GLY A 51 -18.85 -21.34 36.65
CA GLY A 51 -19.03 -20.86 38.03
C GLY A 51 -18.04 -21.48 39.04
N ARG A 52 -18.39 -21.63 40.33
CA ARG A 52 -17.46 -22.07 41.38
C ARG A 52 -17.57 -23.57 41.66
N LEU A 53 -16.62 -24.33 41.12
CA LEU A 53 -16.43 -25.72 41.52
C LEU A 53 -16.10 -25.81 43.03
N PRO A 54 -16.77 -26.68 43.80
CA PRO A 54 -16.46 -26.89 45.21
C PRO A 54 -15.01 -27.35 45.38
N ALA A 55 -14.28 -26.75 46.33
CA ALA A 55 -12.84 -27.03 46.52
C ALA A 55 -12.54 -28.51 46.79
N GLU A 56 -13.47 -29.23 47.43
CA GLU A 56 -13.36 -30.66 47.73
C GLU A 56 -13.43 -31.55 46.47
N SER A 57 -14.02 -31.05 45.38
CA SER A 57 -14.20 -31.76 44.11
C SER A 57 -12.97 -31.67 43.20
N ILE A 58 -12.12 -30.65 43.39
CA ILE A 58 -10.99 -30.31 42.49
C ILE A 58 -9.93 -31.43 42.43
N PRO A 59 -9.46 -32.02 43.56
CA PRO A 59 -8.45 -33.09 43.50
C PRO A 59 -8.96 -34.36 42.80
N LEU A 60 -10.24 -34.68 42.98
CA LEU A 60 -10.90 -35.84 42.35
C LEU A 60 -11.10 -35.60 40.85
N LEU A 61 -11.48 -34.38 40.46
CA LEU A 61 -11.55 -33.94 39.07
C LEU A 61 -10.22 -34.12 38.37
N VAL A 62 -9.12 -33.62 38.94
CA VAL A 62 -7.78 -33.77 38.34
C VAL A 62 -7.38 -35.25 38.16
N GLN A 63 -7.76 -36.13 39.09
CA GLN A 63 -7.50 -37.58 38.95
C GLN A 63 -8.36 -38.24 37.87
N LEU A 64 -9.64 -37.87 37.75
CA LEU A 64 -10.55 -38.39 36.73
C LEU A 64 -10.24 -37.86 35.32
N LEU A 65 -9.74 -36.63 35.23
CA LEU A 65 -9.37 -35.98 33.97
C LEU A 65 -8.05 -36.52 33.37
N ARG A 66 -7.16 -37.06 34.21
CA ARG A 66 -5.85 -37.59 33.81
C ARG A 66 -5.92 -38.73 32.76
N PRO A 67 -6.74 -39.79 32.94
CA PRO A 67 -6.88 -40.84 31.92
C PRO A 67 -7.57 -40.37 30.63
N LEU A 68 -8.32 -39.25 30.67
CA LEU A 68 -8.98 -38.66 29.50
C LEU A 68 -8.10 -37.63 28.76
N ALA A 69 -6.85 -37.43 29.19
CA ALA A 69 -5.92 -36.41 28.68
C ALA A 69 -6.46 -34.95 28.77
N LEU A 70 -7.38 -34.69 29.70
CA LEU A 70 -8.02 -33.39 29.87
C LEU A 70 -7.19 -32.48 30.79
N LYS A 71 -7.06 -31.20 30.43
CA LYS A 71 -6.38 -30.16 31.23
C LYS A 71 -7.39 -29.14 31.75
N LEU A 72 -7.33 -28.85 33.05
CA LEU A 72 -8.01 -27.70 33.65
C LEU A 72 -7.26 -26.42 33.27
N ILE A 73 -7.96 -25.46 32.69
CA ILE A 73 -7.43 -24.16 32.29
C ILE A 73 -8.25 -23.09 33.02
N ASP A 74 -7.56 -22.15 33.69
CA ASP A 74 -8.19 -21.01 34.36
C ASP A 74 -8.90 -20.12 33.32
N GLU A 75 -10.11 -19.66 33.65
CA GLU A 75 -10.92 -18.79 32.80
C GLU A 75 -10.15 -17.52 32.37
N ARG A 76 -9.31 -16.96 33.26
CA ARG A 76 -8.47 -15.79 32.94
C ARG A 76 -7.46 -16.10 31.83
N LEU A 77 -6.90 -17.31 31.83
CA LEU A 77 -5.93 -17.72 30.82
C LEU A 77 -6.61 -17.92 29.45
N VAL A 78 -7.83 -18.47 29.45
CA VAL A 78 -8.66 -18.60 28.24
C VAL A 78 -9.05 -17.22 27.68
N GLN A 79 -9.48 -16.29 28.54
CA GLN A 79 -9.82 -14.93 28.13
C GLN A 79 -8.61 -14.18 27.57
N GLY A 80 -7.43 -14.33 28.18
CA GLY A 80 -6.18 -13.78 27.67
C GLY A 80 -5.84 -14.30 26.27
N LEU A 81 -5.83 -15.62 26.09
CA LEU A 81 -5.57 -16.26 24.78
C LEU A 81 -6.56 -15.82 23.71
N LYS A 82 -7.85 -15.64 24.07
CA LYS A 82 -8.87 -15.15 23.16
C LYS A 82 -8.60 -13.70 22.72
N SER A 83 -8.23 -12.84 23.67
CA SER A 83 -7.87 -11.44 23.40
C SER A 83 -6.63 -11.35 22.51
N ASP A 84 -5.61 -12.17 22.77
CA ASP A 84 -4.38 -12.21 21.99
C ASP A 84 -4.64 -12.70 20.57
N LEU A 85 -5.45 -13.76 20.41
CA LEU A 85 -5.85 -14.27 19.10
C LEU A 85 -6.63 -13.22 18.29
N GLN A 86 -7.57 -12.52 18.92
CA GLN A 86 -8.32 -11.43 18.28
C GLN A 86 -7.40 -10.30 17.85
N SER A 87 -6.46 -9.91 18.70
CA SER A 87 -5.47 -8.87 18.40
C SER A 87 -4.56 -9.28 17.23
N ALA A 88 -4.10 -10.53 17.21
CA ALA A 88 -3.30 -11.08 16.13
C ALA A 88 -4.07 -11.14 14.80
N GLN A 89 -5.33 -11.56 14.82
CA GLN A 89 -6.21 -11.57 13.64
C GLN A 89 -6.42 -10.16 13.08
N GLN A 90 -6.70 -9.18 13.94
CA GLN A 90 -6.86 -7.78 13.52
C GLN A 90 -5.57 -7.21 12.94
N ASN A 91 -4.42 -7.51 13.55
CA ASN A 91 -3.13 -7.07 13.05
C ASN A 91 -2.81 -7.69 11.68
N ALA A 92 -3.12 -8.98 11.48
CA ALA A 92 -2.95 -9.63 10.18
C ALA A 92 -3.82 -9.00 9.10
N LEU A 93 -5.10 -8.70 9.41
CA LEU A 93 -6.00 -8.03 8.46
C LEU A 93 -5.54 -6.62 8.10
N ARG A 94 -5.06 -5.86 9.10
CA ARG A 94 -4.48 -4.53 8.89
C ARG A 94 -3.23 -4.59 8.02
N ALA A 95 -2.34 -5.55 8.26
CA ALA A 95 -1.13 -5.74 7.45
C ALA A 95 -1.48 -6.06 5.99
N ASP A 96 -2.45 -6.95 5.75
CA ASP A 96 -2.93 -7.25 4.39
C ASP A 96 -3.50 -6.01 3.68
N THR A 97 -4.31 -5.22 4.39
CA THR A 97 -4.88 -3.98 3.85
C THR A 97 -3.80 -2.95 3.51
N LEU A 98 -2.79 -2.80 4.39
CA LEU A 98 -1.65 -1.92 4.16
C LEU A 98 -0.82 -2.36 2.95
N ASN A 99 -0.54 -3.66 2.82
CA ASN A 99 0.21 -4.19 1.68
C ASN A 99 -0.52 -3.92 0.35
N LYS A 100 -1.83 -4.18 0.29
CA LYS A 100 -2.66 -3.87 -0.89
C LYS A 100 -2.60 -2.38 -1.25
N THR A 101 -2.66 -1.51 -0.25
CA THR A 101 -2.57 -0.05 -0.47
C THR A 101 -1.19 0.36 -0.98
N LEU A 102 -0.13 -0.24 -0.43
CA LEU A 102 1.24 0.02 -0.83
C LEU A 102 1.51 -0.42 -2.27
N ASP A 103 0.96 -1.56 -2.69
CA ASP A 103 1.05 -2.05 -4.08
C ASP A 103 0.38 -1.09 -5.06
N VAL A 104 -0.83 -0.60 -4.74
CA VAL A 104 -1.54 0.38 -5.57
C VAL A 104 -0.74 1.68 -5.67
N ASN A 105 -0.28 2.22 -4.53
CA ASN A 105 0.50 3.46 -4.50
C ASN A 105 1.82 3.33 -5.28
N ARG A 106 2.48 2.17 -5.17
CA ARG A 106 3.71 1.88 -5.93
C ARG A 106 3.44 1.87 -7.44
N GLY A 107 2.33 1.26 -7.88
CA GLY A 107 1.91 1.27 -9.27
C GLY A 107 1.68 2.69 -9.79
N GLN A 108 0.89 3.49 -9.07
CA GLN A 108 0.61 4.88 -9.42
C GLN A 108 1.87 5.74 -9.49
N LEU A 109 2.79 5.59 -8.53
CA LEU A 109 4.04 6.33 -8.51
C LEU A 109 4.93 5.97 -9.70
N GLN A 110 4.98 4.69 -10.07
CA GLN A 110 5.76 4.23 -11.21
C GLN A 110 5.21 4.75 -12.54
N GLU A 111 3.87 4.76 -12.70
CA GLU A 111 3.22 5.35 -13.87
C GLU A 111 3.48 6.86 -13.97
N ALA A 112 3.33 7.59 -12.85
CA ALA A 112 3.60 9.02 -12.81
C ALA A 112 5.06 9.32 -13.17
N TYR A 113 6.01 8.55 -12.62
CA TYR A 113 7.43 8.69 -12.92
C TYR A 113 7.71 8.47 -14.42
N GLN A 114 7.18 7.40 -15.01
CA GLN A 114 7.34 7.12 -16.44
C GLN A 114 6.77 8.23 -17.33
N ARG A 115 5.59 8.78 -16.99
CA ARG A 115 5.03 9.91 -17.72
C ARG A 115 5.95 11.13 -17.68
N THR A 116 6.47 11.45 -16.49
CA THR A 116 7.38 12.58 -16.33
C THR A 116 8.70 12.39 -17.09
N GLU A 117 9.25 11.18 -17.15
CA GLU A 117 10.46 10.91 -17.92
C GLU A 117 10.24 11.07 -19.43
N ILE A 118 9.10 10.58 -19.95
CA ILE A 118 8.74 10.75 -21.37
C ILE A 118 8.56 12.23 -21.71
N GLU A 119 7.81 12.96 -20.89
CA GLU A 119 7.59 14.39 -21.09
C GLU A 119 8.91 15.18 -21.07
N LEU A 120 9.79 14.87 -20.11
CA LEU A 120 11.11 15.49 -20.01
C LEU A 120 12.00 15.16 -21.22
N ALA A 121 11.95 13.92 -21.72
CA ALA A 121 12.69 13.52 -22.90
C ALA A 121 12.21 14.28 -24.15
N GLN A 122 10.90 14.41 -24.34
CA GLN A 122 10.30 15.17 -25.44
C GLN A 122 10.69 16.66 -25.37
N ARG A 123 10.58 17.27 -24.19
CA ARG A 123 10.96 18.67 -23.99
C ARG A 123 12.43 18.92 -24.32
N ARG A 124 13.33 18.05 -23.83
CA ARG A 124 14.77 18.16 -24.11
C ARG A 124 15.09 18.01 -25.59
N LEU A 125 14.37 17.12 -26.29
CA LEU A 125 14.54 16.97 -27.74
C LEU A 125 14.12 18.25 -28.48
N ALA A 126 12.96 18.82 -28.13
CA ALA A 126 12.49 20.07 -28.72
C ALA A 126 13.44 21.24 -28.44
N GLU A 127 13.94 21.36 -27.20
CA GLU A 127 14.94 22.38 -26.84
C GLU A 127 16.22 22.22 -27.67
N ARG A 128 16.73 20.99 -27.86
CA ARG A 128 17.90 20.75 -28.71
C ARG A 128 17.67 21.11 -30.17
N HIS A 129 16.50 20.76 -30.73
CA HIS A 129 16.17 21.14 -32.10
C HIS A 129 16.09 22.66 -32.27
N LEU A 130 15.51 23.36 -31.29
CA LEU A 130 15.45 24.82 -31.29
C LEU A 130 16.85 25.43 -31.21
N THR A 131 17.69 24.98 -30.27
CA THR A 131 19.08 25.46 -30.14
C THR A 131 19.86 25.21 -31.43
N ALA A 132 19.77 24.02 -32.02
CA ALA A 132 20.47 23.70 -33.26
C ALA A 132 19.98 24.58 -34.44
N ALA A 133 18.67 24.84 -34.53
CA ALA A 133 18.13 25.73 -35.56
C ALA A 133 18.60 27.18 -35.36
N MET A 134 18.67 27.65 -34.11
CA MET A 134 19.20 28.99 -33.79
C MET A 134 20.69 29.10 -34.15
N GLU A 135 21.51 28.10 -33.81
CA GLU A 135 22.93 28.06 -34.16
C GLU A 135 23.15 28.07 -35.69
N VAL A 136 22.35 27.29 -36.43
CA VAL A 136 22.40 27.29 -37.90
C VAL A 136 21.99 28.65 -38.47
N SER A 137 20.90 29.24 -37.95
CA SER A 137 20.44 30.57 -38.37
C SER A 137 21.51 31.64 -38.14
N GLN A 138 22.12 31.66 -36.95
CA GLN A 138 23.23 32.56 -36.63
C GLN A 138 24.44 32.34 -37.53
N THR A 139 24.79 31.09 -37.82
CA THR A 139 25.89 30.75 -38.72
C THR A 139 25.63 31.28 -40.13
N ILE A 140 24.41 31.11 -40.65
CA ILE A 140 24.03 31.64 -41.97
C ILE A 140 24.10 33.17 -41.96
N MET A 141 23.52 33.83 -40.97
CA MET A 141 23.54 35.30 -40.88
C MET A 141 24.96 35.86 -40.68
N HIS A 142 25.86 35.10 -40.07
CA HIS A 142 27.24 35.55 -39.84
C HIS A 142 28.15 35.34 -41.06
N TYR A 143 28.01 34.21 -41.76
CA TYR A 143 28.92 33.81 -42.85
C TYR A 143 28.32 33.92 -44.26
N SER A 144 27.05 34.32 -44.41
CA SER A 144 26.45 34.59 -45.72
C SER A 144 27.25 35.64 -46.48
N LEU A 145 27.48 35.39 -47.77
CA LEU A 145 28.08 36.38 -48.67
C LEU A 145 27.05 37.40 -49.15
N ASP A 146 25.77 37.02 -49.24
CA ASP A 146 24.68 37.93 -49.62
C ASP A 146 24.10 38.65 -48.40
N VAL A 147 23.55 39.85 -48.61
CA VAL A 147 22.82 40.58 -47.56
C VAL A 147 21.45 39.93 -47.35
N ILE A 148 21.26 39.36 -46.15
CA ILE A 148 20.00 38.76 -45.71
C ILE A 148 19.47 39.62 -44.57
N ALA A 149 18.23 40.08 -44.66
CA ALA A 149 17.58 40.86 -43.61
C ALA A 149 16.24 40.23 -43.22
N LEU A 150 16.01 40.13 -41.92
CA LEU A 150 14.71 39.84 -41.31
C LEU A 150 14.06 41.17 -40.94
N ILE A 151 12.93 41.47 -41.57
CA ILE A 151 12.14 42.68 -41.30
C ILE A 151 10.77 42.33 -40.75
N ASP A 152 10.19 43.24 -39.98
CA ASP A 152 8.82 43.11 -39.50
C ASP A 152 7.79 43.61 -40.54
N SER A 153 6.50 43.63 -40.17
CA SER A 153 5.42 44.12 -41.03
C SER A 153 5.48 45.63 -41.33
N ALA A 154 6.18 46.41 -40.51
CA ALA A 154 6.40 47.84 -40.72
C ALA A 154 7.68 48.13 -41.52
N GLY A 155 8.49 47.10 -41.82
CA GLY A 155 9.75 47.20 -42.52
C GLY A 155 10.94 47.51 -41.62
N GLU A 156 10.79 47.42 -40.30
CA GLU A 156 11.90 47.57 -39.35
C GLU A 156 12.79 46.32 -39.36
N VAL A 157 14.11 46.52 -39.40
CA VAL A 157 15.09 45.43 -39.44
C VAL A 157 15.27 44.83 -38.04
N HIS A 158 14.90 43.57 -37.88
CA HIS A 158 15.17 42.79 -36.66
C HIS A 158 16.54 42.14 -36.64
N GLU A 159 17.00 41.63 -37.78
CA GLU A 159 18.30 41.02 -37.93
C GLU A 159 18.81 41.21 -39.36
N ILE A 160 20.10 41.44 -39.55
CA ILE A 160 20.71 41.60 -40.88
C ILE A 160 22.09 40.95 -40.92
N SER A 161 22.46 40.25 -41.99
CA SER A 161 23.72 39.49 -42.08
C SER A 161 24.97 40.36 -42.06
N ASN A 162 26.13 39.79 -41.68
CA ASN A 162 27.39 40.53 -41.58
C ASN A 162 27.95 41.05 -42.91
N SER A 163 27.52 40.45 -44.03
CA SER A 163 27.83 40.90 -45.38
C SER A 163 27.35 42.31 -45.69
N VAL A 164 26.43 42.88 -44.90
CA VAL A 164 25.96 44.27 -45.08
C VAL A 164 27.10 45.28 -45.03
N SER A 165 28.08 45.07 -44.15
CA SER A 165 29.23 45.97 -44.03
C SER A 165 30.12 45.93 -45.27
N SER A 166 30.27 44.77 -45.91
CA SER A 166 31.11 44.63 -47.10
C SER A 166 30.40 45.00 -48.40
N ILE A 167 29.08 44.77 -48.50
CA ILE A 167 28.30 45.00 -49.72
C ILE A 167 27.69 46.41 -49.73
N TRP A 168 27.03 46.81 -48.64
CA TRP A 168 26.32 48.10 -48.55
C TRP A 168 27.11 49.17 -47.80
N GLY A 169 28.15 48.79 -47.05
CA GLY A 169 29.04 49.74 -46.37
C GLY A 169 28.53 50.23 -45.00
N TYR A 170 27.36 49.79 -44.56
CA TYR A 170 26.78 50.11 -43.25
C TYR A 170 27.10 49.03 -42.23
N ASN A 171 27.26 49.40 -40.96
CA ASN A 171 27.40 48.41 -39.89
C ASN A 171 26.04 47.82 -39.52
N ARG A 172 26.00 46.53 -39.15
CA ARG A 172 24.78 45.81 -38.71
C ARG A 172 24.05 46.59 -37.61
N ASP A 173 24.78 47.11 -36.64
CA ASP A 173 24.22 47.82 -35.48
C ASP A 173 23.57 49.16 -35.86
N GLU A 174 23.95 49.75 -37.00
CA GLU A 174 23.39 51.03 -37.48
C GLU A 174 22.04 50.83 -38.18
N MET A 175 21.79 49.63 -38.69
CA MET A 175 20.57 49.27 -39.42
C MET A 175 19.55 48.52 -38.56
N THR A 176 20.01 47.79 -37.53
CA THR A 176 19.12 47.03 -36.64
C THR A 176 18.19 47.97 -35.87
N GLY A 177 16.89 47.70 -35.90
CA GLY A 177 15.84 48.52 -35.27
C GLY A 177 15.40 49.75 -36.06
N ARG A 178 15.84 49.89 -37.32
CA ARG A 178 15.42 51.00 -38.21
C ARG A 178 14.67 50.48 -39.43
N SER A 179 13.91 51.36 -40.08
CA SER A 179 13.21 51.00 -41.30
C SER A 179 14.20 50.74 -42.43
N LEU A 180 14.10 49.58 -43.08
CA LEU A 180 14.98 49.21 -44.19
C LEU A 180 14.92 50.23 -45.36
N GLY A 181 13.75 50.87 -45.55
CA GLY A 181 13.54 51.86 -46.60
C GLY A 181 14.40 53.12 -46.44
N GLU A 182 14.91 53.42 -45.24
CA GLU A 182 15.81 54.56 -45.02
C GLU A 182 17.17 54.40 -45.72
N PHE A 183 17.55 53.15 -46.03
CA PHE A 183 18.84 52.80 -46.62
C PHE A 183 18.73 52.44 -48.11
N MET A 184 17.52 52.39 -48.65
CA MET A 184 17.27 52.13 -50.06
C MET A 184 16.99 53.44 -50.80
N LEU A 185 17.42 53.50 -52.06
CA LEU A 185 17.08 54.63 -52.93
C LEU A 185 15.58 54.59 -53.21
N PRO A 186 14.85 55.74 -53.14
CA PRO A 186 13.47 55.79 -53.58
C PRO A 186 13.38 55.40 -55.06
N GLU A 187 12.42 54.55 -55.41
CA GLU A 187 12.03 54.34 -56.82
C GLU A 187 11.37 55.59 -57.41
#